data_AF-A0AB38PDC0-F1
#
_entry.id   AF-A0AB38PDC0-F1
#
_cell.length_a   1.000
_cell.length_b   1.000
_cell.length_c   1.000
_cell.angle_alpha   90.00
_cell.angle_beta   90.00
_cell.angle_gamma   90.00
#
_symmetry.space_group_name_H-M   'P 1'
#
loop_
_entity.id
_entity.type
_entity.pdbx_description
1 polymer ?
#
loop_
_entity_poly.entity_id
_entity_poly.type
_entity_poly.pdbx_seq_one_letter_code
_entity_poly.pdbx_strand_id
1 'polypeptide(L)'
;MKNLKNWMIWLIITPILSMILWIIFTNHTLISYINTLFYLSLIIFIAIFFILLVQEGIFDATSYGFRRIRYQLSSRSKKRTMADDEFLNPQQVKKEHYFISTWIAPALICNIAYLVMTIIISFLL
;
A
#
# COMPACT_ATOMS: atom_id res chain seq x y z
N MET A 1 -8.94 -5.49 -22.55
CA MET A 1 -7.77 -6.40 -22.42
C MET A 1 -6.49 -5.74 -21.89
N LYS A 2 -6.36 -4.40 -21.78
CA LYS A 2 -5.09 -3.73 -21.39
C LYS A 2 -4.56 -4.09 -19.98
N ASN A 3 -5.39 -4.55 -19.05
CA ASN A 3 -4.95 -4.90 -17.68
C ASN A 3 -4.94 -6.41 -17.40
N LEU A 4 -5.44 -7.25 -18.31
CA LEU A 4 -5.56 -8.71 -18.10
C LEU A 4 -4.19 -9.36 -17.83
N LYS A 5 -3.16 -8.90 -18.53
CA LYS A 5 -1.77 -9.34 -18.32
C LYS A 5 -1.32 -9.11 -16.88
N ASN A 6 -1.60 -7.94 -16.30
CA ASN A 6 -1.21 -7.62 -14.93
C ASN A 6 -1.94 -8.51 -13.91
N TRP A 7 -3.24 -8.76 -14.13
CA TRP A 7 -4.01 -9.71 -13.32
C TRP A 7 -3.41 -11.11 -13.35
N MET A 8 -3.09 -11.63 -14.54
CA MET A 8 -2.49 -12.96 -14.67
C MET A 8 -1.11 -13.05 -13.99
N ILE A 9 -0.28 -12.01 -14.16
CA ILE A 9 1.04 -11.96 -13.52
C ILE A 9 0.91 -12.00 -12.00
N TRP A 10 0.08 -11.12 -11.42
CA TRP A 10 -0.06 -11.03 -9.96
C TRP A 10 -0.78 -12.22 -9.34
N LEU A 11 -1.66 -12.87 -10.10
CA LEU A 11 -2.28 -14.12 -9.68
C LEU A 11 -1.24 -15.23 -9.57
N ILE A 12 -0.25 -15.31 -10.46
CA ILE A 12 0.69 -16.44 -10.50
C ILE A 12 1.96 -16.18 -9.68
N ILE A 13 2.42 -14.92 -9.59
CA ILE A 13 3.72 -14.60 -8.98
C ILE A 13 3.79 -14.93 -7.49
N THR A 14 2.74 -14.61 -6.71
CA THR A 14 2.72 -14.86 -5.26
C THR A 14 2.73 -16.36 -4.95
N PRO A 15 1.90 -17.22 -5.58
CA PRO A 15 2.00 -18.66 -5.43
C PRO A 15 3.35 -19.24 -5.84
N ILE A 16 3.92 -18.83 -6.98
CA ILE A 16 5.23 -19.33 -7.43
C ILE A 16 6.32 -18.97 -6.40
N LEU A 17 6.35 -17.71 -5.97
CA LEU A 17 7.35 -17.27 -5.00
C LEU A 17 7.18 -17.99 -3.65
N SER A 18 5.95 -18.22 -3.21
CA SER A 18 5.67 -19.01 -2.00
C SER A 18 6.13 -20.46 -2.15
N MET A 19 5.97 -21.06 -3.34
CA MET A 19 6.41 -22.42 -3.64
C MET A 19 7.93 -22.52 -3.55
N ILE A 20 8.65 -21.56 -4.12
CA ILE A 20 10.11 -21.50 -4.07
C ILE A 20 10.59 -21.39 -2.61
N LEU A 21 10.01 -20.48 -1.82
CA LEU A 21 10.38 -20.30 -0.42
C LEU A 21 10.08 -21.55 0.42
N TRP A 22 8.94 -22.20 0.17
CA TRP A 22 8.55 -23.42 0.86
C TRP A 22 9.52 -24.58 0.60
N ILE A 23 10.01 -24.71 -0.64
CA ILE A 23 11.01 -25.74 -1.05
C ILE A 23 12.39 -25.48 -0.44
N ILE A 24 12.76 -24.22 -0.17
CA ILE A 24 14.10 -23.90 0.33
C ILE A 24 14.16 -23.90 1.87
N PHE A 25 13.13 -23.40 2.55
CA PHE A 25 13.24 -22.98 3.94
C PHE A 25 12.35 -23.71 4.95
N THR A 26 11.46 -24.62 4.52
CA THR A 26 10.44 -25.19 5.43
C THR A 26 10.42 -26.71 5.46
N ASN A 27 9.67 -27.28 6.41
CA ASN A 27 9.53 -28.73 6.62
C ASN A 27 8.67 -29.46 5.56
N HIS A 28 8.39 -28.83 4.42
CA HIS A 28 7.63 -29.41 3.31
C HIS A 28 6.25 -30.00 3.67
N THR A 29 5.58 -29.45 4.69
CA THR A 29 4.20 -29.84 5.02
C THR A 29 3.21 -28.89 4.36
N LEU A 30 1.97 -29.36 4.16
CA LEU A 30 0.89 -28.50 3.64
C LEU A 30 0.67 -27.27 4.54
N ILE A 31 0.74 -27.47 5.87
CA ILE A 31 0.61 -26.40 6.86
C ILE A 31 1.75 -25.38 6.69
N SER A 32 2.99 -25.83 6.51
CA SER A 32 4.11 -24.90 6.30
C SER A 32 3.98 -24.14 4.99
N TYR A 33 3.40 -24.75 3.94
CA TYR A 33 3.10 -24.08 2.68
C TYR A 33 2.06 -22.97 2.85
N ILE A 34 0.92 -23.30 3.49
CA ILE A 34 -0.16 -22.33 3.74
C ILE A 34 0.37 -21.15 4.55
N ASN A 35 1.14 -21.41 5.61
CA ASN A 35 1.76 -20.35 6.41
C ASN A 35 2.72 -19.50 5.58
N THR A 36 3.54 -20.11 4.72
CA THR A 36 4.46 -19.38 3.83
C THR A 36 3.70 -18.47 2.86
N LEU A 37 2.62 -18.97 2.26
CA LEU A 37 1.76 -18.21 1.36
C LEU A 37 1.07 -17.04 2.10
N PHE A 38 0.60 -17.27 3.32
CA PHE A 38 0.02 -16.24 4.18
C PHE A 38 1.03 -15.12 4.48
N TYR A 39 2.21 -15.46 4.99
CA TYR A 39 3.22 -14.45 5.32
C TYR A 39 3.69 -13.67 4.09
N LEU A 40 3.91 -14.36 2.97
CA LEU A 40 4.36 -13.71 1.75
C LEU A 40 3.30 -12.79 1.15
N SER A 41 2.05 -13.23 1.08
CA SER A 41 0.94 -12.39 0.61
C SER A 41 0.72 -11.17 1.52
N LEU A 42 0.90 -11.32 2.84
CA LEU A 42 0.84 -10.21 3.79
C LEU A 42 1.94 -9.17 3.54
N ILE A 43 3.19 -9.62 3.39
CA ILE A 43 4.33 -8.73 3.14
C ILE A 43 4.16 -7.97 1.83
N ILE A 44 3.78 -8.68 0.76
CA ILE A 44 3.54 -8.06 -0.56
C ILE A 44 2.37 -7.09 -0.49
N PHE A 45 1.26 -7.46 0.17
CA PHE A 45 0.11 -6.59 0.34
C PHE A 45 0.50 -5.29 1.06
N ILE A 46 1.20 -5.37 2.19
CA ILE A 46 1.65 -4.21 2.95
C ILE A 46 2.55 -3.33 2.08
N ALA A 47 3.54 -3.90 1.40
CA ALA A 47 4.47 -3.16 0.56
C ALA A 47 3.75 -2.40 -0.58
N ILE A 48 2.83 -3.06 -1.28
CA ILE A 48 2.08 -2.46 -2.38
C ILE A 48 1.07 -1.44 -1.86
N PHE A 49 0.49 -1.66 -0.68
CA PHE A 49 -0.40 -0.70 -0.05
C PHE A 49 0.35 0.59 0.29
N PHE A 50 1.57 0.49 0.84
CA PHE A 50 2.44 1.67 1.03
C PHE A 50 2.74 2.39 -0.29
N ILE A 51 3.01 1.66 -1.37
CA ILE A 51 3.21 2.26 -2.70
C ILE A 51 1.95 3.00 -3.16
N LEU A 52 0.76 2.41 -2.96
CA LEU A 52 -0.51 3.07 -3.25
C LEU A 52 -0.66 4.37 -2.46
N LEU A 53 -0.42 4.35 -1.14
CA LEU A 53 -0.52 5.55 -0.30
C LEU A 53 0.38 6.69 -0.78
N VAL A 54 1.58 6.36 -1.25
CA VAL A 54 2.52 7.32 -1.82
C VAL A 54 2.05 7.81 -3.19
N GLN A 55 1.56 6.92 -4.07
CA GLN A 55 1.11 7.29 -5.41
C GLN A 55 -0.16 8.12 -5.40
N GLU A 56 -1.11 7.84 -4.51
CA GLU A 56 -2.33 8.63 -4.32
C GLU A 56 -2.06 9.99 -3.66
N GLY A 57 -0.84 10.23 -3.18
CA GLY A 57 -0.49 11.50 -2.54
C GLY A 57 -1.19 11.71 -1.20
N ILE A 58 -1.63 10.63 -0.53
CA ILE A 58 -2.29 10.72 0.78
C ILE A 58 -1.39 11.48 1.78
N PHE A 59 -0.08 11.25 1.73
CA PHE A 59 0.88 11.98 2.56
C PHE A 59 0.99 13.47 2.21
N ASP A 60 0.83 13.85 0.94
CA ASP A 60 0.82 15.26 0.53
C ASP A 60 -0.44 15.96 1.04
N ALA A 61 -1.61 15.35 0.86
CA ALA A 61 -2.89 15.87 1.35
C ALA A 61 -2.91 15.98 2.88
N THR A 62 -2.39 14.96 3.56
CA THR A 62 -2.29 14.91 5.02
C THR A 62 -1.32 15.98 5.54
N SER A 63 -0.14 16.11 4.92
CA SER A 63 0.85 17.14 5.25
C SER A 63 0.29 18.55 5.05
N TYR A 64 -0.44 18.78 3.96
CA TYR A 64 -1.15 20.03 3.71
C TYR A 64 -2.18 20.33 4.82
N GLY A 65 -3.01 19.34 5.16
CA GLY A 65 -4.01 19.47 6.23
C GLY A 65 -3.37 19.84 7.58
N PHE A 66 -2.30 19.16 7.98
CA PHE A 66 -1.60 19.46 9.23
C PHE A 66 -0.95 20.85 9.23
N ARG A 67 -0.38 21.30 8.11
CA ARG A 67 0.18 22.65 7.99
C ARG A 67 -0.91 23.70 8.15
N ARG A 68 -2.06 23.51 7.49
CA ARG A 68 -3.19 24.43 7.58
C ARG A 68 -3.75 24.50 9.00
N ILE A 69 -3.90 23.36 9.67
CA ILE A 69 -4.32 23.30 11.09
C ILE A 69 -3.31 24.05 11.96
N ARG A 70 -2.01 23.78 11.81
CA ARG A 70 -0.95 24.45 12.57
C ARG A 70 -0.94 25.96 12.35
N TYR A 71 -1.13 26.42 11.11
CA TYR A 71 -1.25 27.83 10.79
C TYR A 71 -2.48 28.44 11.47
N GLN A 72 -3.65 27.79 11.36
CA GLN A 72 -4.89 28.27 11.97
C GLN A 72 -4.82 28.35 13.50
N LEU A 73 -4.16 27.40 14.15
CA LEU A 73 -3.96 27.36 15.61
C LEU A 73 -2.84 28.30 16.11
N SER A 74 -2.05 28.89 15.22
CA SER A 74 -0.97 29.81 15.60
C SER A 74 -1.50 31.17 16.06
N SER A 75 -0.78 31.81 16.99
CA SER A 75 -1.10 33.16 17.49
C SER A 75 -0.99 34.22 16.39
N ARG A 76 -1.65 35.38 16.56
CA ARG A 76 -1.64 36.46 15.56
C ARG A 76 -0.22 36.93 15.19
N SER A 77 0.68 37.02 16.18
CA SER A 77 2.10 37.37 15.94
C SER A 77 2.80 36.33 15.07
N LYS A 78 2.56 35.04 15.34
CA LYS A 78 3.20 33.92 14.65
C LYS A 78 2.63 33.72 13.24
N LYS A 79 1.34 34.02 13.03
CA LYS A 79 0.73 34.04 11.70
C LYS A 79 1.34 35.11 10.79
N ARG A 80 1.64 36.31 11.31
CA ARG A 80 2.30 37.38 10.55
C ARG A 80 3.68 36.95 10.04
N THR A 81 4.46 36.25 10.86
CA THR A 81 5.78 35.75 10.47
C THR A 81 5.72 34.56 9.50
N MET A 82 4.58 33.87 9.41
CA MET A 82 4.37 32.70 8.54
C MET A 82 3.57 33.03 7.29
N ALA A 83 3.07 34.26 7.15
CA ALA A 83 2.14 34.64 6.08
C ALA A 83 2.78 34.53 4.70
N ASP A 84 4.05 34.91 4.61
CA ASP A 84 4.85 34.93 3.38
C ASP A 84 5.59 33.60 3.13
N ASP A 85 5.52 32.65 4.07
CA ASP A 85 6.16 31.34 3.93
C ASP A 85 5.21 30.36 3.24
N GLU A 86 5.50 30.07 1.97
CA GLU A 86 4.71 29.18 1.11
C GLU A 86 4.65 27.74 1.63
N PHE A 87 5.63 27.31 2.43
CA PHE A 87 5.65 25.99 3.06
C PHE A 87 4.74 25.93 4.29
N LEU A 88 4.72 27.00 5.10
CA LEU A 88 3.95 27.08 6.35
C LEU A 88 2.50 27.55 6.15
N ASN A 89 2.23 28.34 5.11
CA ASN A 89 0.90 28.80 4.71
C ASN A 89 0.60 28.43 3.25
N PRO A 90 0.45 27.14 2.93
CA PRO A 90 0.18 26.72 1.56
C PRO A 90 -1.22 27.18 1.12
N GLN A 91 -1.27 28.08 0.12
CA GLN A 91 -2.51 28.61 -0.47
C GLN A 91 -3.17 27.60 -1.43
N GLN A 92 -2.40 26.69 -2.00
CA GLN A 92 -2.84 25.71 -2.99
C GLN A 92 -2.39 24.29 -2.64
N VAL A 93 -3.12 23.30 -3.15
CA VAL A 93 -2.77 21.87 -3.02
C VAL A 93 -1.62 21.58 -3.99
N LYS A 94 -0.60 20.85 -3.52
CA LYS A 94 0.70 20.71 -4.18
C LYS A 94 0.67 20.01 -5.55
N LYS A 95 -0.33 19.15 -5.80
CA LYS A 95 -0.58 18.48 -7.10
C LYS A 95 -2.07 18.19 -7.26
N GLU A 96 -2.62 18.48 -8.44
CA GLU A 96 -4.04 18.22 -8.74
C GLU A 96 -4.29 16.79 -9.25
N HIS A 97 -3.28 16.14 -9.85
CA HIS A 97 -3.43 14.83 -10.48
C HIS A 97 -2.32 13.88 -10.01
N TYR A 98 -2.74 12.76 -9.43
CA TYR A 98 -1.88 11.68 -9.00
C TYR A 98 -2.04 10.50 -9.97
N PHE A 99 -0.93 10.04 -10.56
CA PHE A 99 -0.94 8.90 -11.49
C PHE A 99 -0.77 7.60 -10.71
N ILE A 100 -1.83 6.81 -10.63
CA ILE A 100 -1.80 5.47 -10.04
C ILE A 100 -1.41 4.47 -11.12
N SER A 101 -0.39 3.67 -10.85
CA SER A 101 0.05 2.63 -11.78
C SER A 101 -1.00 1.53 -11.89
N THR A 102 -1.33 1.13 -13.13
CA THR A 102 -2.41 0.18 -13.43
C THR A 102 -2.18 -1.25 -12.90
N TRP A 103 -0.97 -1.57 -12.42
CA TRP A 103 -0.63 -2.87 -11.84
C TRP A 103 -0.91 -2.96 -10.33
N ILE A 104 -1.11 -1.82 -9.64
CA ILE A 104 -1.27 -1.78 -8.18
C ILE A 104 -2.57 -2.45 -7.75
N ALA A 105 -3.68 -2.10 -8.39
CA ALA A 105 -4.99 -2.67 -8.04
C ALA A 105 -5.04 -4.20 -8.23
N PRO A 106 -4.61 -4.79 -9.37
CA PRO A 106 -4.51 -6.23 -9.51
C PRO A 106 -3.66 -6.88 -8.40
N ALA A 107 -2.51 -6.28 -8.08
CA ALA A 107 -1.62 -6.82 -7.07
C ALA A 107 -2.23 -6.83 -5.66
N LEU A 108 -2.87 -5.73 -5.25
CA LEU A 108 -3.56 -5.64 -3.96
C LEU A 108 -4.69 -6.65 -3.87
N ILE A 109 -5.54 -6.73 -4.91
CA ILE A 109 -6.71 -7.59 -4.93
C ILE A 109 -6.30 -9.08 -4.92
N CYS A 110 -5.27 -9.46 -5.67
CA CYS A 110 -4.76 -10.83 -5.63
C CYS A 110 -4.20 -11.20 -4.25
N ASN A 111 -3.37 -10.33 -3.64
CA ASN A 111 -2.76 -10.65 -2.35
C ASN A 111 -3.76 -10.65 -1.20
N ILE A 112 -4.77 -9.75 -1.19
CA ILE A 112 -5.84 -9.82 -0.18
C ILE A 112 -6.71 -11.07 -0.36
N ALA A 113 -6.97 -11.49 -1.60
CA ALA A 113 -7.68 -12.75 -1.86
C ALA A 113 -6.90 -13.96 -1.34
N TYR A 114 -5.57 -13.98 -1.51
CA TYR A 114 -4.71 -15.03 -0.93
C TYR A 114 -4.73 -15.03 0.60
N LEU A 115 -4.71 -13.86 1.24
CA LEU A 115 -4.83 -13.75 2.70
C LEU A 115 -6.15 -14.33 3.20
N VAL A 116 -7.27 -13.92 2.61
CA VAL A 116 -8.59 -14.42 3.00
C VAL A 116 -8.69 -15.93 2.75
N MET A 117 -8.22 -16.40 1.59
CA MET A 117 -8.23 -17.81 1.25
C MET A 117 -7.40 -18.66 2.22
N THR A 118 -6.18 -18.24 2.56
CA THR A 118 -5.31 -18.97 3.49
C THR A 118 -5.88 -19.02 4.91
N ILE A 119 -6.53 -17.94 5.37
CA ILE A 119 -7.27 -17.93 6.64
C ILE A 119 -8.42 -18.94 6.61
N ILE A 120 -9.24 -18.94 5.56
CA ILE A 120 -10.36 -19.89 5.42
C ILE A 120 -9.85 -21.33 5.44
N ILE A 121 -8.81 -21.64 4.65
CA ILE A 121 -8.21 -22.97 4.61
C ILE A 121 -7.67 -23.36 5.99
N SER A 122 -7.04 -22.43 6.71
CA SER A 122 -6.51 -22.69 8.05
C SER A 122 -7.60 -22.98 9.09
N PHE A 123 -8.83 -22.51 8.90
CA PHE A 123 -9.96 -22.87 9.76
C PHE A 123 -10.59 -24.22 9.41
N LEU A 124 -10.33 -24.74 8.21
CA LEU A 124 -10.86 -26.01 7.73
C LEU A 124 -9.92 -27.20 8.00
N LEU A 125 -8.65 -26.92 8.31
CA LEU A 125 -7.62 -27.91 8.68
C LEU A 125 -7.52 -28.06 10.20
#